data_AF-A0A409VZG1-F1
#
_entry.id   AF-A0A409VZG1-F1
#
_cell.length_a   1.000
_cell.length_b   1.000
_cell.length_c   1.000
_cell.angle_alpha   90.00
_cell.angle_beta   90.00
_cell.angle_gamma   90.00
#
_symmetry.space_group_name_H-M   'P 1'
#
loop_
_entity.id
_entity.type
_entity.pdbx_description
1 polymer ?
#
loop_
_entity_poly.entity_id
_entity_poly.type
_entity_poly.pdbx_seq_one_letter_code
_entity_poly.pdbx_strand_id
1 'polypeptide(L)'
;MSITVSRCLLLHSVLAYKSAEIRTLDEIIFAANHPQAPCPSLPRELLLLVRSWLLPGIIEGLMEESSAAMALYQRSLRDLLCTDCIAYNADIYGPDIWQWDQFTGPCACINHRQSPGSHRRLEHNGLHTTALPNPKQYLDAYHWLENHLSLRVVPGLHPSIISRGHHASSDTLSPVTTSISSVQSDIWGMVYEVLRGYECEVVRETDHGTTASSRCSRTKQTPSKRAVIRIVPLPTSITAEVTGIPYRSSMGLISQFSEEERWRQDTLIRRVRRDLGLCMDYSDTFERSFLIDRTALHGHGHGRRPLEVSTMFFLHSLSIRPLCQSLHLTASLAAACLSLPITLATVALTIICFYSRPKSFRLL
;
A
#
# COMPACT_ATOMS: atom_id res chain seq x y z
N MET A 1 -17.10 -11.74 11.22
CA MET A 1 -15.91 -12.26 10.49
C MET A 1 -14.92 -11.11 10.27
N SER A 2 -13.63 -11.37 10.07
CA SER A 2 -12.64 -10.28 9.87
C SER A 2 -11.43 -10.73 9.06
N ILE A 3 -10.75 -9.80 8.40
CA ILE A 3 -9.43 -10.02 7.79
C ILE A 3 -8.38 -9.15 8.48
N THR A 4 -7.18 -9.70 8.63
CA THR A 4 -6.00 -9.01 9.12
C THR A 4 -5.09 -8.68 7.95
N VAL A 5 -4.69 -7.43 7.82
CA VAL A 5 -3.83 -6.94 6.72
C VAL A 5 -2.73 -6.04 7.27
N SER A 6 -1.59 -5.97 6.58
CA SER A 6 -0.57 -4.97 6.91
C SER A 6 -1.12 -3.56 6.67
N ARG A 7 -0.81 -2.65 7.59
CA ARG A 7 -1.12 -1.21 7.51
C ARG A 7 -0.56 -0.61 6.23
N CYS A 8 0.68 -0.94 5.89
CA CYS A 8 1.31 -0.49 4.66
C CYS A 8 0.52 -0.92 3.43
N LEU A 9 0.16 -2.21 3.36
CA LEU A 9 -0.62 -2.75 2.24
C LEU A 9 -1.96 -2.04 2.11
N LEU A 10 -2.72 -1.88 3.20
CA LEU A 10 -4.03 -1.25 3.16
C LEU A 10 -3.98 0.19 2.62
N LEU A 11 -3.01 0.99 3.08
CA LEU A 11 -2.86 2.38 2.65
C LEU A 11 -2.55 2.47 1.14
N HIS A 12 -1.64 1.63 0.64
CA HIS A 12 -1.30 1.60 -0.79
C HIS A 12 -2.42 1.01 -1.66
N SER A 13 -3.11 -0.04 -1.19
CA SER A 13 -4.29 -0.61 -1.85
C SER A 13 -5.40 0.41 -2.07
N VAL A 14 -5.68 1.24 -1.06
CA VAL A 14 -6.71 2.28 -1.14
C VAL A 14 -6.31 3.39 -2.12
N LEU A 15 -5.05 3.82 -2.10
CA LEU A 15 -4.54 4.78 -3.09
C LEU A 15 -4.61 4.23 -4.50
N ALA A 16 -4.17 2.98 -4.71
CA ALA A 16 -4.22 2.32 -6.00
C ALA A 16 -5.66 2.19 -6.50
N TYR A 17 -6.60 1.83 -5.62
CA TYR A 17 -8.04 1.76 -5.96
C TYR A 17 -8.61 3.12 -6.39
N LYS A 18 -8.13 4.22 -5.82
CA LYS A 18 -8.54 5.59 -6.15
C LYS A 18 -7.74 6.24 -7.29
N SER A 19 -6.78 5.52 -7.86
CA SER A 19 -5.99 6.00 -9.01
C SER A 19 -6.87 6.29 -10.23
N ALA A 20 -6.39 7.18 -11.11
CA ALA A 20 -7.12 7.55 -12.31
C ALA A 20 -7.27 6.35 -13.25
N GLU A 21 -6.25 5.50 -13.31
CA GLU A 21 -6.18 4.30 -14.13
C GLU A 21 -7.28 3.29 -13.76
N ILE A 22 -7.43 2.99 -12.46
CA ILE A 22 -8.48 2.10 -11.98
C ILE A 22 -9.86 2.73 -12.15
N ARG A 23 -10.01 4.03 -11.84
CA ARG A 23 -11.29 4.72 -11.99
C ARG A 23 -11.77 4.75 -13.45
N THR A 24 -10.88 5.08 -14.39
CA THR A 24 -11.20 5.08 -15.82
C THR A 24 -11.53 3.68 -16.32
N LEU A 25 -10.79 2.65 -15.88
CA LEU A 25 -11.13 1.27 -16.23
C LEU A 25 -12.50 0.85 -15.70
N ASP A 26 -12.84 1.29 -14.49
CA ASP A 26 -14.14 1.03 -13.87
C ASP A 26 -15.27 1.71 -14.62
N GLU A 27 -15.10 2.98 -14.98
CA GLU A 27 -16.04 3.73 -15.82
C GLU A 27 -16.30 3.01 -17.15
N ILE A 28 -15.26 2.48 -17.80
CA ILE A 28 -15.39 1.68 -19.04
C ILE A 28 -16.17 0.38 -18.78
N ILE A 29 -15.86 -0.34 -17.69
CA ILE A 29 -16.56 -1.58 -17.31
C ILE A 29 -18.05 -1.31 -17.03
N PHE A 30 -18.37 -0.20 -16.37
CA PHE A 30 -19.75 0.19 -16.09
C PHE A 30 -20.46 0.63 -17.38
N ALA A 31 -19.80 1.45 -18.20
CA ALA A 31 -20.35 1.94 -19.47
C ALA A 31 -20.65 0.81 -20.46
N ALA A 32 -19.87 -0.27 -20.46
CA ALA A 32 -20.10 -1.45 -21.30
C ALA A 32 -21.45 -2.15 -21.04
N ASN A 33 -22.12 -1.88 -19.92
CA ASN A 33 -23.46 -2.41 -19.65
C ASN A 33 -24.58 -1.56 -20.29
N HIS A 34 -24.26 -0.39 -20.86
CA HIS A 34 -25.25 0.44 -21.52
C HIS A 34 -25.42 0.03 -23.00
N PRO A 35 -26.63 -0.37 -23.42
CA PRO A 35 -26.89 -0.89 -24.77
C PRO A 35 -26.71 0.14 -25.89
N GLN A 36 -26.43 1.41 -25.57
CA GLN A 36 -26.29 2.51 -26.52
C GLN A 36 -24.85 3.02 -26.67
N ALA A 37 -23.86 2.40 -26.01
CA ALA A 37 -22.47 2.83 -26.14
C ALA A 37 -21.96 2.55 -27.58
N PRO A 38 -21.58 3.57 -28.37
CA PRO A 38 -21.26 3.42 -29.80
C PRO A 38 -19.85 2.85 -30.07
N CYS A 39 -19.13 2.41 -29.04
CA CYS A 39 -17.75 1.91 -29.17
C CYS A 39 -17.70 0.39 -28.99
N PRO A 40 -16.95 -0.34 -29.84
CA PRO A 40 -16.64 -1.74 -29.59
C PRO A 40 -15.73 -1.82 -28.35
N SER A 41 -16.33 -2.00 -27.18
CA SER A 41 -15.57 -2.28 -25.95
C SER A 41 -15.13 -3.73 -25.95
N LEU A 42 -13.97 -4.00 -25.35
CA LEU A 42 -13.57 -5.36 -25.03
C LEU A 42 -14.67 -6.05 -24.19
N PRO A 43 -14.84 -7.38 -24.33
CA PRO A 43 -15.69 -8.16 -23.43
C PRO A 43 -15.37 -7.85 -21.96
N ARG A 44 -16.42 -7.79 -21.14
CA ARG A 44 -16.31 -7.43 -19.72
C ARG A 44 -15.33 -8.33 -18.97
N GLU A 45 -15.28 -9.60 -19.33
CA GLU A 45 -14.41 -10.60 -18.75
C GLU A 45 -12.94 -10.22 -18.96
N LEU A 46 -12.59 -9.70 -20.14
CA LEU A 46 -11.24 -9.23 -20.44
C LEU A 46 -10.92 -7.93 -19.67
N LEU A 47 -11.87 -7.01 -19.54
CA LEU A 47 -11.66 -5.79 -18.76
C LEU A 47 -11.48 -6.08 -17.27
N LEU A 48 -12.26 -7.01 -16.71
CA LEU A 48 -12.10 -7.49 -15.33
C LEU A 48 -10.75 -8.21 -15.14
N LEU A 49 -10.31 -8.98 -16.13
CA LEU A 49 -8.99 -9.59 -16.12
C LEU A 49 -7.90 -8.51 -16.10
N VAL A 50 -7.95 -7.54 -17.01
CA VAL A 50 -7.01 -6.39 -17.02
C VAL A 50 -7.01 -5.68 -15.68
N ARG A 51 -8.18 -5.41 -15.09
CA ARG A 51 -8.28 -4.80 -13.75
C ARG A 51 -7.56 -5.62 -12.69
N SER A 52 -7.73 -6.94 -12.71
CA SER A 52 -7.11 -7.84 -11.73
C SER A 52 -5.57 -7.87 -11.79
N TRP A 53 -4.98 -7.53 -12.95
CA TRP A 53 -3.53 -7.37 -13.11
C TRP A 53 -3.06 -5.94 -12.83
N LEU A 54 -3.84 -4.95 -13.26
CA LEU A 54 -3.50 -3.54 -13.15
C LEU A 54 -3.42 -3.10 -11.67
N LEU A 55 -4.38 -3.49 -10.85
CA LEU A 55 -4.44 -3.07 -9.45
C LEU A 55 -3.20 -3.52 -8.65
N PRO A 56 -2.81 -4.82 -8.64
CA PRO A 56 -1.58 -5.25 -7.97
C PRO A 56 -0.32 -4.55 -8.50
N GLY A 57 -0.25 -4.31 -9.82
CA GLY A 57 0.89 -3.59 -10.42
C GLY A 57 1.03 -2.16 -9.90
N ILE A 58 -0.09 -1.44 -9.76
CA ILE A 58 -0.10 -0.09 -9.18
C ILE A 58 0.26 -0.14 -7.69
N ILE A 59 -0.25 -1.13 -6.93
CA ILE A 59 0.08 -1.30 -5.52
C ILE A 59 1.60 -1.53 -5.34
N GLU A 60 2.19 -2.44 -6.13
CA GLU A 60 3.63 -2.73 -6.08
C GLU A 60 4.45 -1.47 -6.40
N GLY A 61 4.10 -0.74 -7.47
CA GLY A 61 4.77 0.51 -7.83
C GLY A 61 4.69 1.59 -6.75
N LEU A 62 3.51 1.79 -6.15
CA LEU A 62 3.34 2.75 -5.06
C LEU A 62 4.14 2.35 -3.80
N MET A 63 4.21 1.05 -3.48
CA MET A 63 5.02 0.56 -2.36
C MET A 63 6.52 0.74 -2.62
N GLU A 64 6.99 0.46 -3.84
CA GLU A 64 8.38 0.70 -4.24
C GLU A 64 8.75 2.18 -4.13
N GLU A 65 7.91 3.08 -4.67
CA GLU A 65 8.11 4.52 -4.57
C GLU A 65 8.16 5.01 -3.12
N SER A 66 7.22 4.58 -2.28
CA SER A 66 7.21 4.95 -0.86
C SER A 66 8.44 4.42 -0.11
N SER A 67 8.91 3.21 -0.45
CA SER A 67 10.12 2.64 0.13
C SER A 67 11.38 3.41 -0.28
N ALA A 68 11.48 3.82 -1.53
CA ALA A 68 12.57 4.65 -2.03
C ALA A 68 12.56 6.04 -1.38
N ALA A 69 11.38 6.66 -1.27
CA ALA A 69 11.20 7.93 -0.58
C ALA A 69 11.58 7.83 0.92
N MET A 70 11.24 6.72 1.58
CA MET A 70 11.66 6.47 2.96
C MET A 70 13.17 6.34 3.09
N ALA A 71 13.82 5.59 2.20
CA ALA A 71 15.27 5.45 2.20
C ALA A 71 15.98 6.79 2.00
N LEU A 72 15.46 7.67 1.13
CA LEU A 72 15.97 9.04 0.97
C LEU A 72 15.79 9.87 2.23
N TYR A 73 14.62 9.78 2.88
CA TYR A 73 14.37 10.48 4.15
C TYR A 73 15.34 9.99 5.25
N GLN A 74 15.50 8.69 5.41
CA GLN A 74 16.44 8.10 6.39
C GLN A 74 17.89 8.50 6.10
N ARG A 75 18.30 8.52 4.81
CA ARG A 75 19.62 9.02 4.42
C ARG A 75 19.78 10.50 4.81
N SER A 76 18.79 11.34 4.51
CA SER A 76 18.83 12.77 4.86
C SER A 76 18.95 13.00 6.37
N LEU A 77 18.36 12.13 7.19
CA LEU A 77 18.53 12.15 8.64
C LEU A 77 19.95 11.74 9.06
N ARG A 78 20.53 10.70 8.44
CA ARG A 78 21.91 10.28 8.72
C ARG A 78 22.92 11.34 8.30
N ASP A 79 22.65 12.07 7.23
CA ASP A 79 23.50 13.17 6.75
C ASP A 79 23.58 14.34 7.77
N LEU A 80 22.66 14.38 8.76
CA LEU A 80 22.76 15.32 9.89
C LEU A 80 23.85 14.92 10.91
N LEU A 81 24.41 13.72 10.81
CA LEU A 81 25.42 13.18 11.72
C LEU A 81 26.75 12.96 11.00
N CYS A 82 27.86 13.13 11.71
CA CYS A 82 29.16 12.69 11.19
C CYS A 82 29.28 11.16 11.26
N THR A 83 30.24 10.59 10.53
CA THR A 83 30.50 9.14 10.48
C THR A 83 30.60 8.49 11.86
N ASP A 84 31.24 9.17 12.81
CA ASP A 84 31.49 8.63 14.15
C ASP A 84 30.20 8.63 14.99
N CYS A 85 29.37 9.67 14.85
CA CYS A 85 28.05 9.73 15.49
C CYS A 85 27.08 8.69 14.89
N ILE A 86 27.14 8.45 13.58
CA ILE A 86 26.34 7.39 12.93
C ILE A 86 26.73 6.02 13.50
N ALA A 87 28.02 5.71 13.55
CA ALA A 87 28.52 4.45 14.11
C ALA A 87 28.11 4.27 15.57
N TYR A 88 28.31 5.31 16.40
CA TYR A 88 27.88 5.29 17.80
C TYR A 88 26.39 5.00 17.97
N ASN A 89 25.51 5.70 17.25
CA ASN A 89 24.07 5.46 17.36
C ASN A 89 23.68 4.07 16.85
N ALA A 90 24.31 3.60 15.77
CA ALA A 90 24.10 2.26 15.26
C ALA A 90 24.52 1.16 16.27
N ASP A 91 25.59 1.38 17.03
CA ASP A 91 26.08 0.45 18.04
C ASP A 91 25.19 0.43 19.30
N ILE A 92 24.69 1.61 19.73
CA ILE A 92 23.90 1.74 20.96
C ILE A 92 22.42 1.37 20.74
N TYR A 93 21.81 1.88 19.68
CA TYR A 93 20.38 1.74 19.42
C TYR A 93 20.05 0.70 18.33
N GLY A 94 21.05 0.32 17.52
CA GLY A 94 20.86 -0.53 16.36
C GLY A 94 20.79 0.25 15.04
N PRO A 95 20.72 -0.46 13.90
CA PRO A 95 20.77 0.15 12.56
C PRO A 95 19.50 0.94 12.19
N ASP A 96 18.41 0.73 12.94
CA ASP A 96 17.14 1.38 12.71
C ASP A 96 17.13 2.79 13.33
N ILE A 97 17.16 3.80 12.46
CA ILE A 97 17.18 5.22 12.85
C ILE A 97 15.93 5.65 13.63
N TRP A 98 14.81 4.94 13.47
CA TRP A 98 13.58 5.23 14.21
C TRP A 98 13.68 4.87 15.70
N GLN A 99 14.68 4.07 16.10
CA GLN A 99 14.93 3.67 17.49
C GLN A 99 15.96 4.57 18.19
N TRP A 100 16.46 5.60 17.52
CA TRP A 100 17.49 6.50 18.05
C TRP A 100 16.86 7.57 18.95
N ASP A 101 16.42 7.19 20.15
CA ASP A 101 15.67 8.05 21.09
C ASP A 101 16.35 9.40 21.40
N GLN A 102 17.70 9.43 21.39
CA GLN A 102 18.49 10.63 21.70
C GLN A 102 18.83 11.48 20.48
N PHE A 103 18.45 11.07 19.28
CA PHE A 103 18.72 11.84 18.06
C PHE A 103 17.76 13.02 17.94
N THR A 104 18.26 14.23 18.24
CA THR A 104 17.47 15.46 18.24
C THR A 104 17.69 16.36 17.03
N GLY A 105 18.70 16.07 16.22
CA GLY A 105 19.07 16.88 15.06
C GLY A 105 20.56 16.77 14.73
N PRO A 106 21.10 17.77 14.01
CA PRO A 106 22.49 17.75 13.56
C PRO A 106 23.50 17.59 14.69
N CYS A 107 24.56 16.79 14.47
CA CYS A 107 25.60 16.66 15.47
C CYS A 107 26.50 17.91 15.53
N ALA A 108 26.94 18.27 16.74
CA ALA A 108 27.85 19.40 16.94
C ALA A 108 29.21 19.21 16.22
N CYS A 109 29.60 17.97 15.95
CA CYS A 109 30.87 17.64 15.29
C CYS A 109 30.96 18.18 13.85
N ILE A 110 29.83 18.29 13.14
CA ILE A 110 29.79 18.83 11.76
C ILE A 110 30.22 20.29 11.74
N ASN A 111 29.80 21.07 12.74
CA ASN A 111 30.13 22.50 12.84
C ASN A 111 31.62 22.72 13.15
N HIS A 112 32.26 21.81 13.89
CA HIS A 112 33.68 21.92 14.24
C HIS A 112 34.64 21.55 13.10
N ARG A 113 34.23 20.72 12.14
CA ARG A 113 35.08 20.37 10.98
C ARG A 113 35.13 21.47 9.93
N GLN A 114 34.21 22.44 9.99
CA GLN A 114 34.32 23.66 9.19
C GLN A 114 35.41 24.54 9.80
N SER A 115 36.66 24.27 9.42
CA SER A 115 37.81 25.09 9.83
C SER A 115 37.51 26.58 9.58
N PRO A 116 37.87 27.47 10.52
CA PRO A 116 37.55 28.90 10.48
C PRO A 116 38.17 29.70 9.30
N GLY A 117 38.82 29.03 8.34
CA GLY A 117 39.35 29.63 7.11
C GLY A 117 38.68 29.16 5.82
N SER A 118 37.76 28.19 5.85
CA SER A 118 37.07 27.68 4.66
C SER A 118 35.70 28.34 4.51
N HIS A 119 35.69 29.65 4.24
CA HIS A 119 34.52 30.35 3.70
C HIS A 119 34.22 29.96 2.25
N ARG A 120 34.31 28.67 1.92
CA ARG A 120 33.54 28.14 0.79
C ARG A 120 32.11 28.11 1.28
N ARG A 121 31.45 29.26 1.15
CA ARG A 121 30.01 29.36 1.00
C ARG A 121 29.65 28.22 0.04
N LEU A 122 29.10 27.14 0.59
CA LEU A 122 28.12 26.35 -0.14
C LEU A 122 26.96 27.32 -0.35
N GLU A 123 27.12 28.20 -1.33
CA GLU A 123 26.03 28.69 -2.15
C GLU A 123 25.45 27.43 -2.80
N HIS A 124 24.68 26.70 -1.99
CA HIS A 124 23.70 25.77 -2.50
C HIS A 124 22.78 26.64 -3.34
N ASN A 125 23.05 26.62 -4.64
CA ASN A 125 22.23 27.18 -5.71
C ASN A 125 20.77 27.15 -5.27
N GLY A 126 20.15 28.34 -5.22
CA GLY A 126 18.88 28.63 -4.57
C GLY A 126 17.64 27.95 -5.17
N LEU A 127 17.68 26.64 -5.37
CA LEU A 127 16.49 25.82 -5.46
C LEU A 127 16.06 25.49 -4.03
N HIS A 128 15.07 26.25 -3.56
CA HIS A 128 14.19 25.98 -2.42
C HIS A 128 14.87 25.36 -1.20
N THR A 129 15.02 26.18 -0.15
CA THR A 129 15.20 25.77 1.24
C THR A 129 14.19 24.68 1.62
N THR A 130 14.50 23.43 1.28
CA THR A 130 13.83 22.27 1.87
C THR A 130 14.19 22.33 3.34
N ALA A 131 13.20 22.66 4.17
CA ALA A 131 13.37 22.74 5.61
C ALA A 131 14.18 21.53 6.10
N LEU A 132 15.20 21.78 6.91
CA LEU A 132 16.05 20.73 7.45
C LEU A 132 15.16 19.64 8.08
N PRO A 133 15.32 18.36 7.71
CA PRO A 133 14.42 17.32 8.19
C PRO A 133 14.48 17.26 9.72
N ASN A 134 13.33 17.33 10.37
CA ASN A 134 13.24 17.25 11.82
C ASN A 134 13.15 15.77 12.23
N PRO A 135 14.16 15.20 12.91
CA PRO A 135 14.16 13.78 13.27
C PRO A 135 13.01 13.38 14.18
N LYS A 136 12.47 14.33 14.96
CA LYS A 136 11.34 14.09 15.88
C LYS A 136 9.98 14.39 15.27
N GLN A 137 9.92 14.71 13.99
CA GLN A 137 8.65 14.96 13.31
C GLN A 137 7.76 13.71 13.26
N TYR A 138 8.37 12.52 13.22
CA TYR A 138 7.65 11.26 13.13
C TYR A 138 8.01 10.32 14.27
N LEU A 139 7.00 9.65 14.83
CA LEU A 139 7.17 8.68 15.91
C LEU A 139 7.81 7.38 15.43
N ASP A 140 7.45 6.92 14.24
CA ASP A 140 7.96 5.70 13.62
C ASP A 140 7.86 5.78 12.08
N ALA A 141 8.33 4.72 11.41
CA ALA A 141 8.28 4.57 9.97
C ALA A 141 6.85 4.65 9.38
N TYR A 142 5.85 4.14 10.10
CA TYR A 142 4.46 4.13 9.63
C TYR A 142 3.81 5.50 9.75
N HIS A 143 4.12 6.27 10.78
CA HIS A 143 3.68 7.66 10.92
C HIS A 143 4.29 8.54 9.82
N TRP A 144 5.55 8.32 9.46
CA TRP A 144 6.14 8.94 8.27
C TRP A 144 5.38 8.53 7.00
N LEU A 145 5.07 7.25 6.83
CA LEU A 145 4.38 6.73 5.64
C LEU A 145 2.99 7.35 5.51
N GLU A 146 2.23 7.44 6.60
CA GLU A 146 0.93 8.09 6.60
C GLU A 146 0.99 9.54 6.19
N ASN A 147 1.95 10.29 6.72
CA ASN A 147 2.13 11.67 6.33
C ASN A 147 2.53 11.78 4.85
N HIS A 148 3.48 10.94 4.40
CA HIS A 148 3.92 10.88 3.01
C HIS A 148 2.75 10.60 2.05
N LEU A 149 1.93 9.61 2.38
CA LEU A 149 0.76 9.24 1.58
C LEU A 149 -0.36 10.28 1.68
N SER A 150 -0.56 10.92 2.84
CA SER A 150 -1.53 12.02 2.98
C SER A 150 -1.18 13.20 2.08
N LEU A 151 0.11 13.55 1.97
CA LEU A 151 0.57 14.56 1.01
C LEU A 151 0.29 14.18 -0.46
N ARG A 152 0.23 12.88 -0.77
CA ARG A 152 -0.12 12.36 -2.10
C ARG A 152 -1.61 12.26 -2.38
N VAL A 153 -2.47 12.31 -1.36
CA VAL A 153 -3.93 12.34 -1.51
C VAL A 153 -4.43 13.73 -1.92
N VAL A 154 -3.82 14.77 -1.36
CA VAL A 154 -4.17 16.19 -1.58
C VAL A 154 -4.02 16.73 -3.02
N PRO A 155 -3.18 16.21 -3.96
CA PRO A 155 -2.87 16.88 -5.23
C PRO A 155 -4.01 16.95 -6.26
N GLY A 156 -5.20 16.39 -5.98
CA GLY A 156 -6.39 16.64 -6.80
C GLY A 156 -6.86 18.10 -6.77
N LEU A 157 -6.41 18.89 -5.78
CA LEU A 157 -6.51 20.35 -5.80
C LEU A 157 -5.34 20.91 -6.61
N HIS A 158 -5.52 20.91 -7.93
CA HIS A 158 -4.61 21.50 -8.89
C HIS A 158 -4.11 22.89 -8.40
N PRO A 159 -2.78 23.11 -8.23
CA PRO A 159 -2.25 24.43 -7.86
C PRO A 159 -2.40 25.49 -8.98
N SER A 160 -3.00 25.12 -10.12
CA SER A 160 -3.09 25.96 -11.32
C SER A 160 -4.02 27.16 -11.16
N ILE A 161 -4.81 27.25 -10.08
CA ILE A 161 -5.73 28.38 -9.87
C ILE A 161 -5.07 29.52 -9.04
N ILE A 162 -3.94 29.31 -8.36
CA ILE A 162 -3.34 30.37 -7.51
C ILE A 162 -2.45 31.35 -8.31
N SER A 163 -2.16 31.11 -9.60
CA SER A 163 -1.26 31.98 -10.37
C SER A 163 -1.91 32.91 -11.41
N ARG A 164 -3.24 33.04 -11.48
CA ARG A 164 -3.88 33.95 -12.46
C ARG A 164 -5.17 34.58 -11.93
N GLY A 165 -5.01 35.59 -11.08
CA GLY A 165 -6.17 36.30 -10.53
C GLY A 165 -5.90 37.65 -9.87
N HIS A 166 -4.77 38.31 -10.14
CA HIS A 166 -4.60 39.72 -9.81
C HIS A 166 -4.98 40.59 -11.01
N HIS A 167 -6.26 40.58 -11.39
CA HIS A 167 -6.86 41.75 -12.03
C HIS A 167 -8.16 42.06 -11.30
N ALA A 168 -8.06 43.09 -10.48
CA ALA A 168 -9.15 43.71 -9.75
C ALA A 168 -10.24 44.20 -10.70
N SER A 169 -11.48 43.93 -10.35
CA SER A 169 -12.59 44.88 -10.55
C SER A 169 -13.65 44.58 -9.49
N SER A 170 -13.86 45.57 -8.62
CA SER A 170 -14.93 45.70 -7.64
C SER A 170 -16.28 45.39 -8.29
N ASP A 171 -17.27 44.78 -7.66
CA ASP A 171 -18.03 45.30 -6.52
C ASP A 171 -19.20 44.34 -6.25
N THR A 172 -19.71 44.42 -5.02
CA THR A 172 -21.06 44.06 -4.57
C THR A 172 -21.46 42.59 -4.35
N LEU A 173 -21.37 42.24 -3.06
CA LEU A 173 -22.40 41.65 -2.18
C LEU A 173 -22.49 40.12 -1.99
N SER A 174 -22.15 39.77 -0.74
CA SER A 174 -22.58 38.63 0.09
C SER A 174 -21.85 37.29 -0.04
N PRO A 175 -20.76 37.07 0.72
CA PRO A 175 -20.25 35.74 0.96
C PRO A 175 -21.03 35.09 2.12
N VAL A 176 -21.86 34.11 1.79
CA VAL A 176 -22.29 33.11 2.77
C VAL A 176 -21.05 32.30 3.14
N THR A 177 -20.41 32.66 4.25
CA THR A 177 -19.36 31.90 4.90
C THR A 177 -19.93 30.61 5.49
N THR A 178 -20.28 29.65 4.63
CA THR A 178 -20.17 28.25 5.03
C THR A 178 -18.69 27.96 5.13
N SER A 179 -18.17 28.03 6.35
CA SER A 179 -16.87 27.48 6.72
C SER A 179 -16.93 25.98 6.41
N ILE A 180 -16.65 25.63 5.16
CA ILE A 180 -16.24 24.29 4.78
C ILE A 180 -14.94 24.11 5.54
N SER A 181 -15.08 23.59 6.76
CA SER A 181 -13.99 22.98 7.51
C SER A 181 -13.21 22.20 6.48
N SER A 182 -11.99 22.67 6.18
CA SER A 182 -11.07 21.94 5.34
C SER A 182 -10.74 20.69 6.12
N VAL A 183 -11.61 19.67 6.01
CA VAL A 183 -11.37 18.34 6.53
C VAL A 183 -10.09 17.94 5.83
N GLN A 184 -8.99 18.06 6.56
CA GLN A 184 -7.65 17.81 6.08
C GLN A 184 -7.72 16.36 5.60
N SER A 185 -7.68 16.18 4.28
CA SER A 185 -7.81 14.87 3.68
C SER A 185 -6.54 14.11 4.01
N ASP A 186 -6.57 13.39 5.13
CA ASP A 186 -5.54 12.45 5.48
C ASP A 186 -5.80 11.13 4.75
N ILE A 187 -4.75 10.31 4.65
CA ILE A 187 -4.85 9.01 4.01
C ILE A 187 -5.90 8.12 4.69
N TRP A 188 -6.12 8.28 6.00
CA TRP A 188 -7.11 7.50 6.73
C TRP A 188 -8.55 7.87 6.37
N GLY A 189 -8.85 9.14 6.14
CA GLY A 189 -10.14 9.60 5.64
C GLY A 189 -10.51 8.88 4.35
N MET A 190 -9.54 8.75 3.43
CA MET A 190 -9.72 7.98 2.19
C MET A 190 -9.94 6.48 2.46
N VAL A 191 -9.18 5.88 3.38
CA VAL A 191 -9.36 4.46 3.77
C VAL A 191 -10.76 4.23 4.33
N TYR A 192 -11.22 5.09 5.24
CA TYR A 192 -12.56 4.99 5.82
C TYR A 192 -13.65 5.19 4.76
N GLU A 193 -13.48 6.14 3.84
CA GLU A 193 -14.42 6.36 2.74
C GLU A 193 -14.53 5.13 1.84
N VAL A 194 -13.40 4.56 1.41
CA VAL A 194 -13.37 3.36 0.55
C VAL A 194 -14.02 2.18 1.26
N LEU A 195 -13.61 1.88 2.50
CA LEU A 195 -14.14 0.72 3.23
C LEU A 195 -15.62 0.87 3.58
N ARG A 196 -16.09 2.10 3.84
CA ARG A 196 -17.53 2.36 4.03
C ARG A 196 -18.34 2.01 2.78
N GLY A 197 -17.78 2.23 1.58
CA GLY A 197 -18.38 1.78 0.31
C GLY A 197 -18.56 0.26 0.20
N TYR A 198 -17.84 -0.51 1.02
CA TYR A 198 -17.97 -1.97 1.15
C TYR A 198 -18.67 -2.40 2.44
N GLU A 199 -19.34 -1.49 3.15
CA GLU A 199 -19.95 -1.77 4.46
C GLU A 199 -18.94 -2.36 5.45
N CYS A 200 -17.70 -1.89 5.42
CA CYS A 200 -16.63 -2.34 6.28
C CYS A 200 -16.00 -1.16 7.03
N GLU A 201 -15.38 -1.46 8.17
CA GLU A 201 -14.62 -0.50 8.95
C GLU A 201 -13.26 -1.07 9.37
N VAL A 202 -12.36 -0.15 9.74
CA VAL A 202 -11.05 -0.47 10.28
C VAL A 202 -11.12 -0.48 11.80
N VAL A 203 -10.83 -1.64 12.38
CA VAL A 203 -10.57 -1.77 13.81
C VAL A 203 -9.06 -1.77 14.00
N ARG A 204 -8.54 -0.67 14.55
CA ARG A 204 -7.17 -0.63 15.06
C ARG A 204 -7.16 -1.44 16.34
N GLU A 205 -6.23 -2.38 16.44
CA GLU A 205 -5.99 -3.11 17.69
C GLU A 205 -5.42 -2.08 18.68
N THR A 206 -6.31 -1.40 19.40
CA THR A 206 -5.91 -0.59 20.54
C THR A 206 -5.41 -1.57 21.60
N ASP A 207 -4.29 -1.24 22.25
CA ASP A 207 -3.65 -2.04 23.32
C ASP A 207 -4.54 -2.15 24.59
N HIS A 208 -5.86 -2.31 24.44
CA HIS A 208 -6.84 -2.49 25.50
C HIS A 208 -6.81 -3.95 25.97
N GLY A 209 -5.79 -4.31 26.75
CA GLY A 209 -5.73 -5.66 27.30
C GLY A 209 -4.74 -5.97 28.41
N THR A 210 -3.75 -5.13 28.69
CA THR A 210 -2.76 -5.43 29.74
C THR A 210 -2.42 -4.21 30.59
N THR A 211 -3.43 -3.67 31.29
CA THR A 211 -3.23 -2.78 32.44
C THR A 211 -2.76 -3.51 33.71
N ALA A 212 -2.53 -4.81 33.67
CA ALA A 212 -1.96 -5.56 34.80
C ALA A 212 -0.42 -5.58 34.75
N SER A 213 0.17 -4.51 35.28
CA SER A 213 1.34 -4.54 36.15
C SER A 213 2.39 -5.64 35.94
N SER A 214 3.43 -5.33 35.16
CA SER A 214 4.76 -5.91 35.37
C SER A 214 5.80 -4.79 35.19
N ARG A 215 6.10 -4.11 36.30
CA ARG A 215 7.28 -3.24 36.40
C ARG A 215 8.52 -4.15 36.39
N CYS A 216 9.55 -3.74 35.65
CA CYS A 216 10.92 -4.31 35.62
C CYS A 216 11.26 -5.40 34.60
N SER A 217 10.69 -5.37 33.40
CA SER A 217 11.31 -6.06 32.26
C SER A 217 11.60 -5.06 31.14
N ARG A 218 12.85 -4.58 31.10
CA ARG A 218 13.45 -3.82 30.00
C ARG A 218 13.69 -4.74 28.78
N THR A 219 12.73 -5.61 28.50
CA THR A 219 12.78 -6.63 27.46
C THR A 219 12.24 -6.04 26.18
N LYS A 220 13.16 -5.71 25.27
CA LYS A 220 13.03 -5.76 23.81
C LYS A 220 11.57 -5.66 23.34
N GLN A 221 11.11 -4.44 23.09
CA GLN A 221 9.88 -4.21 22.32
C GLN A 221 9.96 -5.09 21.08
N THR A 222 9.04 -6.05 20.94
CA THR A 222 8.98 -6.90 19.75
C THR A 222 8.42 -6.01 18.63
N PRO A 223 9.21 -5.68 17.60
CA PRO A 223 8.92 -4.54 16.71
C PRO A 223 7.77 -4.77 15.71
N SER A 224 7.09 -5.92 15.73
CA SER A 224 6.25 -6.37 14.60
C SER A 224 4.73 -6.35 14.86
N LYS A 225 4.25 -6.27 16.11
CA LYS A 225 2.80 -6.34 16.37
C LYS A 225 1.99 -5.10 15.95
N ARG A 226 2.62 -3.94 15.75
CA ARG A 226 1.95 -2.67 15.47
C ARG A 226 1.57 -2.44 14.00
N ALA A 227 1.97 -3.34 13.11
CA ALA A 227 1.78 -3.18 11.68
C ALA A 227 0.50 -3.80 11.14
N VAL A 228 -0.26 -4.56 11.94
CA VAL A 228 -1.44 -5.29 11.47
C VAL A 228 -2.71 -4.53 11.82
N ILE A 229 -3.64 -4.51 10.87
CA ILE A 229 -4.94 -3.85 10.99
C ILE A 229 -6.03 -4.87 10.69
N ARG A 230 -7.14 -4.79 11.44
CA ARG A 230 -8.29 -5.65 11.22
C ARG A 230 -9.39 -4.91 10.48
N ILE A 231 -9.87 -5.50 9.40
CA ILE A 231 -11.06 -5.02 8.67
C ILE A 231 -12.24 -5.90 9.07
N VAL A 232 -13.33 -5.27 9.49
CA VAL A 232 -14.56 -5.94 9.93
C VAL A 232 -15.76 -5.39 9.16
N PRO A 233 -16.79 -6.20 8.88
CA PRO A 233 -18.05 -5.70 8.36
C PRO A 233 -18.75 -4.82 9.42
N LEU A 234 -19.42 -3.77 8.96
CA LEU A 234 -20.28 -2.95 9.79
C LEU A 234 -21.54 -3.74 10.19
N PRO A 235 -21.99 -3.64 11.46
CA PRO A 235 -23.24 -4.27 11.88
C PRO A 235 -24.43 -3.68 11.12
N THR A 236 -25.26 -4.54 10.52
CA THR A 236 -26.50 -4.18 9.81
C THR A 236 -27.51 -3.43 10.69
N SER A 237 -27.43 -3.59 12.02
CA SER A 237 -28.31 -2.90 12.98
C SER A 237 -28.13 -1.37 12.98
N ILE A 238 -26.94 -0.86 12.65
CA ILE A 238 -26.64 0.59 12.69
C ILE A 238 -27.35 1.32 11.53
N THR A 239 -27.58 0.66 10.40
CA THR A 239 -28.32 1.27 9.28
C THR A 239 -29.82 1.37 9.52
N ALA A 240 -30.39 0.57 10.44
CA ALA A 240 -31.82 0.58 10.72
C ALA A 240 -32.26 1.74 11.63
N GLU A 241 -31.38 2.28 12.48
CA GLU A 241 -31.71 3.40 13.37
C GLU A 241 -32.08 4.69 12.61
N VAL A 242 -31.61 4.87 11.37
CA VAL A 242 -31.98 6.02 10.53
C VAL A 242 -33.45 5.94 10.09
N THR A 243 -34.09 4.77 10.16
CA THR A 243 -35.50 4.59 9.77
C THR A 243 -36.50 4.80 10.92
N GLY A 244 -36.05 5.19 12.12
CA GLY A 244 -36.93 5.65 13.19
C GLY A 244 -37.83 4.58 13.82
N ILE A 245 -37.54 3.29 13.61
CA ILE A 245 -38.28 2.20 14.26
C ILE A 245 -37.68 1.98 15.65
N PRO A 246 -38.41 2.24 16.75
CA PRO A 246 -37.89 2.11 18.10
C PRO A 246 -37.55 0.64 18.40
N TYR A 247 -36.27 0.38 18.63
CA TYR A 247 -35.75 -0.93 18.99
C TYR A 247 -36.22 -1.29 20.40
N ARG A 248 -37.30 -2.07 20.49
CA ARG A 248 -37.82 -2.59 21.76
C ARG A 248 -36.76 -3.53 22.35
N SER A 249 -36.13 -3.09 23.44
CA SER A 249 -35.11 -3.82 24.21
C SER A 249 -35.48 -5.28 24.46
N SER A 250 -35.01 -6.18 23.59
CA SER A 250 -35.04 -7.63 23.82
C SER A 250 -33.69 -8.03 24.42
N MET A 251 -33.59 -7.82 25.72
CA MET A 251 -32.44 -8.14 26.55
C MET A 251 -32.49 -9.66 26.83
N GLY A 252 -31.94 -10.50 25.96
CA GLY A 252 -31.91 -11.94 26.25
C GLY A 252 -31.49 -12.93 25.17
N LEU A 253 -31.42 -12.56 23.89
CA LEU A 253 -31.01 -13.50 22.82
C LEU A 253 -29.68 -13.09 22.20
N ILE A 254 -28.62 -13.31 22.97
CA ILE A 254 -27.28 -13.45 22.41
C ILE A 254 -27.23 -14.81 21.69
N SER A 255 -26.75 -14.83 20.44
CA SER A 255 -26.23 -16.01 19.73
C SER A 255 -27.16 -16.79 18.79
N GLN A 256 -28.00 -16.12 18.00
CA GLN A 256 -28.29 -16.63 16.65
C GLN A 256 -28.18 -15.48 15.66
N PHE A 257 -26.95 -15.11 15.31
CA PHE A 257 -26.75 -14.49 14.00
C PHE A 257 -27.32 -15.48 12.98
N SER A 258 -28.35 -15.06 12.26
CA SER A 258 -28.90 -15.83 11.13
C SER A 258 -27.74 -16.28 10.25
N GLU A 259 -27.75 -17.52 9.77
CA GLU A 259 -26.74 -18.03 8.84
C GLU A 259 -26.55 -17.10 7.63
N GLU A 260 -27.63 -16.40 7.25
CA GLU A 260 -27.66 -15.37 6.22
C GLU A 260 -26.71 -14.18 6.53
N GLU A 261 -26.72 -13.66 7.76
CA GLU A 261 -25.84 -12.55 8.16
C GLU A 261 -24.37 -13.00 8.14
N ARG A 262 -24.09 -14.24 8.56
CA ARG A 262 -22.74 -14.80 8.49
C ARG A 262 -22.25 -14.93 7.04
N TRP A 263 -23.10 -15.42 6.15
CA TRP A 263 -22.80 -15.53 4.72
C TRP A 263 -22.60 -14.15 4.08
N ARG A 264 -23.43 -13.15 4.44
CA ARG A 264 -23.27 -11.77 3.98
C ARG A 264 -21.94 -11.18 4.40
N GLN A 265 -21.58 -11.31 5.68
CA GLN A 265 -20.31 -10.83 6.22
C GLN A 265 -19.09 -11.45 5.52
N ASP A 266 -19.13 -12.75 5.28
CA ASP A 266 -18.09 -13.45 4.53
C ASP A 266 -17.98 -12.94 3.09
N THR A 267 -19.13 -12.75 2.43
CA THR A 267 -19.17 -12.22 1.06
C THR A 267 -18.62 -10.80 0.96
N LEU A 268 -18.94 -9.92 1.91
CA LEU A 268 -18.38 -8.56 1.99
C LEU A 268 -16.86 -8.59 2.16
N ILE A 269 -16.37 -9.42 3.08
CA ILE A 269 -14.94 -9.54 3.34
C ILE A 269 -14.18 -10.10 2.13
N ARG A 270 -14.72 -11.13 1.46
CA ARG A 270 -14.14 -11.66 0.23
C ARG A 270 -14.11 -10.61 -0.88
N ARG A 271 -15.17 -9.81 -0.99
CA ARG A 271 -15.27 -8.72 -1.96
C ARG A 271 -14.22 -7.65 -1.70
N VAL A 272 -14.11 -7.14 -0.47
CA VAL A 272 -13.08 -6.17 -0.08
C VAL A 272 -11.69 -6.72 -0.38
N ARG A 273 -11.43 -7.98 -0.01
CA ARG A 273 -10.13 -8.61 -0.21
C ARG A 273 -9.74 -8.68 -1.69
N ARG A 274 -10.70 -9.04 -2.56
CA ARG A 274 -10.50 -9.12 -4.01
C ARG A 274 -10.36 -7.74 -4.64
N ASP A 275 -11.30 -6.84 -4.36
CA ASP A 275 -11.42 -5.56 -5.06
C ASP A 275 -10.33 -4.56 -4.66
N LEU A 276 -9.77 -4.68 -3.46
CA LEU A 276 -8.62 -3.88 -2.99
C LEU A 276 -7.27 -4.60 -3.14
N GLY A 277 -7.23 -5.81 -3.70
CA GLY A 277 -5.98 -6.56 -3.91
C GLY A 277 -5.27 -6.99 -2.62
N LEU A 278 -6.01 -7.18 -1.52
CA LEU A 278 -5.48 -7.53 -0.19
C LEU A 278 -5.10 -9.02 -0.04
N CYS A 279 -5.28 -9.83 -1.08
CA CYS A 279 -4.93 -11.26 -1.06
C CYS A 279 -3.48 -11.54 -1.41
N MET A 280 -2.73 -10.54 -1.85
CA MET A 280 -1.37 -10.72 -2.34
C MET A 280 -0.38 -10.68 -1.18
N ASP A 281 0.52 -11.66 -1.16
CA ASP A 281 1.65 -11.70 -0.22
C ASP A 281 2.73 -10.72 -0.70
N TYR A 282 2.53 -9.44 -0.38
CA TYR A 282 3.59 -8.46 -0.54
C TYR A 282 4.63 -8.69 0.56
N SER A 283 5.89 -8.84 0.16
CA SER A 283 6.98 -8.78 1.12
C SER A 283 6.93 -7.39 1.76
N ASP A 284 6.87 -7.32 3.09
CA ASP A 284 6.89 -6.03 3.78
C ASP A 284 8.28 -5.40 3.59
N THR A 285 8.42 -4.63 2.50
CA THR A 285 9.67 -3.98 2.09
C THR A 285 10.12 -2.98 3.14
N PHE A 286 9.19 -2.44 3.93
CA PHE A 286 9.48 -1.58 5.06
C PHE A 286 10.22 -2.34 6.16
N GLU A 287 9.78 -3.54 6.52
CA GLU A 287 10.52 -4.38 7.49
C GLU A 287 11.88 -4.85 6.93
N ARG A 288 11.98 -5.07 5.61
CA ARG A 288 13.22 -5.59 5.00
C ARG A 288 14.32 -4.54 4.85
N SER A 289 13.95 -3.27 4.68
CA SER A 289 14.89 -2.15 4.52
C SER A 289 15.84 -2.02 5.72
N PHE A 290 15.41 -2.47 6.91
CA PHE A 290 16.24 -2.47 8.12
C PHE A 290 17.39 -3.50 8.11
N LEU A 291 17.30 -4.57 7.31
CA LEU A 291 18.26 -5.66 7.34
C LEU A 291 19.46 -5.45 6.42
N ILE A 292 19.29 -4.68 5.33
CA ILE A 292 20.31 -4.53 4.29
C ILE A 292 21.50 -3.69 4.77
N ASP A 293 21.29 -2.78 5.73
CA ASP A 293 22.36 -1.87 6.17
C ASP A 293 23.39 -2.52 7.11
N ARG A 294 23.08 -3.70 7.66
CA ARG A 294 24.00 -4.41 8.57
C ARG A 294 25.26 -4.93 7.88
N THR A 295 25.20 -5.23 6.58
CA THR A 295 26.33 -5.82 5.86
C THR A 295 27.33 -4.78 5.35
N ALA A 296 26.95 -3.51 5.24
CA ALA A 296 27.83 -2.45 4.72
C ALA A 296 28.81 -1.91 5.78
N LEU A 297 28.46 -1.97 7.08
CA LEU A 297 29.23 -1.30 8.13
C LEU A 297 30.42 -2.10 8.69
N HIS A 298 30.54 -3.40 8.40
CA HIS A 298 31.61 -4.24 8.97
C HIS A 298 32.86 -4.40 8.07
N GLY A 299 32.95 -3.64 6.97
CA GLY A 299 34.13 -3.63 6.09
C GLY A 299 35.21 -2.63 6.51
N HIS A 300 35.85 -2.82 7.66
CA HIS A 300 37.07 -2.08 8.02
C HIS A 300 38.27 -2.67 7.27
N GLY A 301 38.63 -2.04 6.15
CA GLY A 301 39.85 -2.31 5.40
C GLY A 301 40.19 -1.14 4.48
N HIS A 302 41.20 -0.38 4.87
CA HIS A 302 41.65 0.90 4.31
C HIS A 302 41.47 1.11 2.79
N GLY A 303 40.87 2.26 2.45
CA GLY A 303 41.30 3.06 1.31
C GLY A 303 40.79 2.64 -0.06
N ARG A 304 39.48 2.66 -0.29
CA ARG A 304 38.94 2.85 -1.66
C ARG A 304 37.76 3.80 -1.66
N ARG A 305 37.77 4.67 -2.68
CA ARG A 305 36.81 5.72 -2.97
C ARG A 305 35.37 5.20 -2.89
N PRO A 306 34.39 6.02 -2.46
CA PRO A 306 32.99 5.62 -2.47
C PRO A 306 32.58 5.33 -3.92
N LEU A 307 32.38 4.05 -4.25
CA LEU A 307 31.75 3.69 -5.50
C LEU A 307 30.30 4.15 -5.44
N GLU A 308 29.89 4.88 -6.47
CA GLU A 308 28.52 5.27 -6.78
C GLU A 308 27.64 4.02 -6.97
N VAL A 309 27.26 3.36 -5.89
CA VAL A 309 26.28 2.26 -5.91
C VAL A 309 24.83 2.79 -5.91
N SER A 310 24.63 4.12 -5.82
CA SER A 310 23.29 4.73 -5.73
C SER A 310 22.48 4.71 -7.04
N THR A 311 23.07 4.45 -8.20
CA THR A 311 22.35 4.47 -9.49
C THR A 311 21.95 3.09 -10.02
N MET A 312 22.50 1.99 -9.48
CA MET A 312 22.11 0.64 -9.93
C MET A 312 20.82 0.11 -9.30
N PHE A 313 20.39 0.65 -8.15
CA PHE A 313 19.11 0.26 -7.54
C PHE A 313 17.89 0.81 -8.30
N PHE A 314 18.04 1.90 -9.06
CA PHE A 314 16.95 2.48 -9.86
C PHE A 314 16.68 1.76 -11.18
N LEU A 315 17.63 0.99 -11.71
CA LEU A 315 17.45 0.23 -12.95
C LEU A 315 17.01 -1.22 -12.72
N HIS A 316 16.96 -1.67 -11.46
CA HIS A 316 16.49 -3.01 -11.09
C HIS A 316 14.99 -3.07 -10.77
N SER A 317 14.27 -1.93 -10.82
CA SER A 317 12.82 -1.83 -10.59
C SER A 317 11.97 -2.01 -11.85
N LEU A 318 12.54 -2.56 -12.93
CA LEU A 318 11.70 -3.32 -13.86
C LEU A 318 11.31 -4.59 -13.11
N SER A 319 10.23 -4.50 -12.33
CA SER A 319 9.65 -5.63 -11.61
C SER A 319 9.57 -6.80 -12.59
N ILE A 320 10.44 -7.80 -12.41
CA ILE A 320 10.47 -9.01 -13.25
C ILE A 320 9.19 -9.81 -13.01
N ARG A 321 8.44 -9.54 -11.94
CA ARG A 321 7.21 -10.23 -11.58
C ARG A 321 6.10 -10.13 -12.62
N PRO A 322 5.67 -8.97 -13.12
CA PRO A 322 4.68 -8.89 -14.20
C PRO A 322 5.15 -9.64 -15.45
N LEU A 323 6.45 -9.63 -15.74
CA LEU A 323 7.01 -10.39 -16.87
C LEU A 323 7.01 -11.90 -16.60
N CYS A 324 7.36 -12.35 -15.39
CA CYS A 324 7.28 -13.74 -14.95
C CYS A 324 5.83 -14.23 -14.87
N GLN A 325 4.90 -13.39 -14.44
CA GLN A 325 3.47 -13.69 -14.39
C GLN A 325 2.88 -13.76 -15.79
N SER A 326 3.26 -12.84 -16.69
CA SER A 326 2.93 -12.90 -18.11
C SER A 326 3.51 -14.16 -18.77
N LEU A 327 4.76 -14.53 -18.45
CA LEU A 327 5.38 -15.77 -18.91
C LEU A 327 4.66 -17.00 -18.34
N HIS A 328 4.23 -16.98 -17.08
CA HIS A 328 3.45 -18.08 -16.50
C HIS A 328 2.08 -18.21 -17.15
N LEU A 329 1.40 -17.10 -17.42
CA LEU A 329 0.12 -17.07 -18.13
C LEU A 329 0.27 -17.59 -19.56
N THR A 330 1.24 -17.07 -20.31
CA THR A 330 1.49 -17.53 -21.68
C THR A 330 1.91 -19.00 -21.71
N ALA A 331 2.74 -19.46 -20.77
CA ALA A 331 3.11 -20.86 -20.65
C ALA A 331 1.91 -21.75 -20.31
N SER A 332 1.05 -21.35 -19.37
CA SER A 332 -0.16 -22.11 -19.01
C SER A 332 -1.20 -22.14 -20.14
N LEU A 333 -1.35 -21.04 -20.86
CA LEU A 333 -2.25 -20.94 -22.01
C LEU A 333 -1.72 -21.76 -23.19
N ALA A 334 -0.42 -21.72 -23.45
CA ALA A 334 0.24 -22.59 -24.42
C ALA A 334 0.09 -24.07 -24.03
N ALA A 335 0.29 -24.42 -22.75
CA ALA A 335 0.08 -25.77 -22.26
C ALA A 335 -1.37 -26.24 -22.43
N ALA A 336 -2.35 -25.38 -22.18
CA ALA A 336 -3.76 -25.66 -22.42
C ALA A 336 -4.04 -25.87 -23.92
N CYS A 337 -3.58 -24.96 -24.79
CA CYS A 337 -3.75 -25.05 -26.24
C CYS A 337 -3.10 -26.31 -26.84
N LEU A 338 -2.01 -26.80 -26.27
CA LEU A 338 -1.34 -28.02 -26.71
C LEU A 338 -1.98 -29.30 -26.14
N SER A 339 -2.46 -29.26 -24.88
CA SER A 339 -3.04 -30.44 -24.23
C SER A 339 -4.48 -30.75 -24.65
N LEU A 340 -5.28 -29.73 -24.98
CA LEU A 340 -6.67 -29.89 -25.41
C LEU A 340 -6.83 -30.74 -26.70
N PRO A 341 -6.08 -30.51 -27.79
CA PRO A 341 -6.17 -31.36 -28.98
C PRO A 341 -5.64 -32.77 -28.73
N ILE A 342 -4.61 -32.94 -27.88
CA ILE A 342 -4.07 -34.27 -27.54
C ILE A 342 -5.09 -35.09 -26.74
N THR A 343 -5.76 -34.47 -25.76
CA THR A 343 -6.81 -35.11 -24.96
C THR A 343 -8.05 -35.45 -25.81
N LEU A 344 -8.46 -34.55 -26.71
CA LEU A 344 -9.52 -34.84 -27.69
C LEU A 344 -9.15 -36.00 -28.61
N ALA A 345 -7.93 -36.04 -29.13
CA ALA A 345 -7.46 -37.11 -30.00
C ALA A 345 -7.42 -38.46 -29.26
N THR A 346 -6.98 -38.49 -28.00
CA THR A 346 -6.97 -39.71 -27.18
C THR A 346 -8.37 -40.20 -26.84
N VAL A 347 -9.31 -39.30 -26.53
CA VAL A 347 -10.73 -39.64 -26.32
C VAL A 347 -11.35 -40.19 -27.61
N ALA A 348 -11.10 -39.55 -28.75
CA ALA A 348 -11.57 -40.03 -30.04
C ALA A 348 -11.01 -41.42 -30.38
N LEU A 349 -9.71 -41.65 -30.17
CA LEU A 349 -9.07 -42.95 -30.37
C LEU A 349 -9.63 -44.03 -29.44
N THR A 350 -9.88 -43.72 -28.17
CA THR A 350 -10.47 -44.69 -27.23
C THR A 350 -11.91 -45.05 -27.62
N ILE A 351 -12.72 -44.09 -28.05
CA ILE A 351 -14.06 -44.34 -28.59
C ILE A 351 -13.96 -45.23 -29.84
N ILE A 352 -13.10 -44.88 -30.80
CA ILE A 352 -12.90 -45.68 -32.02
C ILE A 352 -12.48 -47.09 -31.64
N CYS A 353 -11.45 -47.30 -30.81
CA CYS A 353 -11.01 -48.63 -30.40
C CYS A 353 -12.10 -49.44 -29.67
N PHE A 354 -12.95 -48.79 -28.86
CA PHE A 354 -14.05 -49.44 -28.16
C PHE A 354 -15.15 -49.92 -29.11
N TYR A 355 -15.54 -49.08 -30.08
CA TYR A 355 -16.60 -49.41 -31.05
C TYR A 355 -16.10 -50.23 -32.23
N SER A 356 -14.80 -50.19 -32.53
CA SER A 356 -14.17 -50.95 -33.61
C SER A 356 -14.01 -52.43 -33.28
N ARG A 357 -14.59 -52.95 -32.18
CA ARG A 357 -14.52 -54.37 -31.76
C ARG A 357 -14.43 -55.27 -33.00
N PRO A 358 -13.24 -55.77 -33.35
CA PRO A 358 -13.10 -56.56 -34.55
C PRO A 358 -13.91 -57.83 -34.33
N LYS A 359 -15.02 -57.98 -35.08
CA LYS A 359 -15.86 -59.18 -35.08
C LYS A 359 -15.07 -60.45 -35.48
N SER A 360 -13.80 -60.31 -35.87
CA SER A 360 -12.92 -61.36 -36.36
C SER A 360 -12.14 -62.16 -35.29
N PHE A 361 -12.25 -61.85 -33.99
CA PHE A 361 -11.65 -62.70 -32.93
C PHE A 361 -12.67 -63.55 -32.16
N ARG A 362 -13.63 -64.15 -32.88
CA ARG A 362 -14.23 -65.42 -32.45
C ARG A 362 -13.39 -66.55 -33.06
N LEU A 363 -12.27 -66.87 -32.42
CA LEU A 363 -11.64 -68.17 -32.64
C LEU A 363 -12.44 -69.20 -31.83
N LEU A 364 -12.94 -70.18 -32.59
CA LEU A 364 -13.57 -71.42 -32.17
C LEU A 364 -12.77 -72.17 -31.11
#